data_AF-A0A6L9KTK8-F1
#
_entry.id   AF-A0A6L9KTK8-F1
#
_cell.length_a   1.000
_cell.length_b   1.000
_cell.length_c   1.000
_cell.angle_alpha   90.00
_cell.angle_beta   90.00
_cell.angle_gamma   90.00
#
_symmetry.space_group_name_H-M   'P 1'
#
loop_
_entity.id
_entity.type
_entity.pdbx_description
1 polymer ?
#
loop_
_entity_poly.entity_id
_entity_poly.type
_entity_poly.pdbx_seq_one_letter_code
_entity_poly.pdbx_strand_id
1 'polypeptide(L)'
;GQFNTQPNASDMLIGATSRVTNSWTLDSYFNFNTHGLQTQQMMASANYSPAPSKLFNLSYRIDTPVPGVPTNLITAAAITSYIPGFSPPINFYTSVKQWDVSSEWPISSRWNFLNRVSYSTLDSRILEGLLGLEYNTDCWSLRFVSTRFAMTSVQTDSAFFIQLELGPLGVGQNPFQALKRNIPGYQSPNENSP
;
A
#
# COMPACT_ATOMS: atom_id res chain seq x y z
N GLY A 1 45.54 24.94 -18.55
CA GLY A 1 44.07 25.12 -18.69
C GLY A 1 43.40 24.38 -17.56
N GLN A 2 42.52 25.05 -16.83
CA GLN A 2 42.00 24.56 -15.55
C GLN A 2 41.08 23.35 -15.72
N PHE A 3 41.30 22.31 -14.91
CA PHE A 3 40.37 21.21 -14.74
C PHE A 3 39.15 21.74 -14.00
N ASN A 4 38.01 21.87 -14.71
CA ASN A 4 36.74 22.23 -14.12
C ASN A 4 36.23 21.05 -13.28
N THR A 5 36.63 20.98 -12.01
CA THR A 5 36.06 20.03 -11.05
C THR A 5 34.68 20.54 -10.63
N GLN A 6 33.66 20.26 -11.45
CA GLN A 6 32.29 20.30 -10.97
C GLN A 6 32.18 19.32 -9.80
N PRO A 7 31.68 19.72 -8.61
CA PRO A 7 31.52 18.80 -7.50
C PRO A 7 30.55 17.69 -7.92
N ASN A 8 31.03 16.45 -7.93
CA ASN A 8 30.27 15.27 -8.30
C ASN A 8 29.39 14.88 -7.09
N ALA A 9 28.30 15.62 -6.86
CA ALA A 9 27.41 15.40 -5.74
C ALA A 9 26.33 14.38 -6.12
N SER A 10 26.39 13.18 -5.55
CA SER A 10 25.43 12.11 -5.82
C SER A 10 24.07 12.38 -5.17
N ASP A 11 22.99 11.93 -5.82
CA ASP A 11 21.65 11.92 -5.24
C ASP A 11 21.65 11.23 -3.86
N MET A 12 20.87 11.78 -2.93
CA MET A 12 20.85 11.35 -1.55
C MET A 12 19.50 10.70 -1.21
N LEU A 13 19.56 9.48 -0.67
CA LEU A 13 18.42 8.74 -0.17
C LEU A 13 18.48 8.67 1.36
N ILE A 14 17.39 9.04 2.01
CA ILE A 14 17.24 8.98 3.47
C ILE A 14 15.98 8.21 3.79
N GLY A 15 16.11 7.15 4.58
CA GLY A 15 14.98 6.40 5.12
C GLY A 15 15.11 6.25 6.63
N ALA A 16 13.99 6.34 7.33
CA ALA A 16 13.92 6.05 8.76
C ALA A 16 12.62 5.31 9.08
N THR A 17 12.76 4.18 9.77
CA THR A 17 11.66 3.39 10.33
C THR A 17 11.78 3.39 11.85
N SER A 18 10.68 3.62 12.54
CA SER A 18 10.65 3.76 13.99
C SER A 18 9.44 3.03 14.57
N ARG A 19 9.71 2.05 15.44
CA ARG A 19 8.67 1.42 16.26
C ARG A 19 8.53 2.22 17.56
N VAL A 20 7.58 3.15 17.58
CA VAL A 20 7.38 4.08 18.69
C VAL A 20 6.80 3.37 19.91
N THR A 21 5.92 2.39 19.67
CA THR A 21 5.35 1.50 20.70
C THR A 21 5.15 0.10 20.12
N ASN A 22 4.61 -0.85 20.91
CA ASN A 22 4.24 -2.17 20.40
C ASN A 22 3.10 -2.12 19.36
N SER A 23 2.40 -0.99 19.23
CA SER A 23 1.26 -0.82 18.32
C SER A 23 1.51 0.21 17.23
N TRP A 24 2.47 1.14 17.38
CA TRP A 24 2.75 2.19 16.41
C TRP A 24 4.10 1.98 15.71
N THR A 25 4.05 1.99 14.37
CA THR A 25 5.23 2.06 13.51
C THR A 25 5.12 3.28 12.61
N LEU A 26 6.19 4.08 12.56
CA LEU A 26 6.31 5.24 11.70
C LEU A 26 7.43 4.99 10.70
N ASP A 27 7.18 5.29 9.43
CA ASP A 27 8.18 5.18 8.37
C ASP A 27 8.26 6.50 7.62
N SER A 28 9.46 6.85 7.20
CA SER A 28 9.73 8.04 6.41
C SER A 28 10.83 7.76 5.39
N TYR A 29 10.68 8.32 4.20
CA TYR A 29 11.60 8.18 3.09
C TYR A 29 11.68 9.49 2.32
N PHE A 30 12.89 9.88 1.97
CA PHE A 30 13.19 11.10 1.22
C PHE A 30 14.24 10.78 0.16
N ASN A 31 13.98 11.21 -1.07
CA ASN A 31 14.95 11.21 -2.16
C ASN A 31 15.23 12.67 -2.55
N PHE A 32 16.50 13.07 -2.46
CA PHE A 32 16.95 14.44 -2.66
C PHE A 32 18.03 14.53 -3.72
N ASN A 33 17.83 15.40 -4.70
CA ASN A 33 18.84 15.73 -5.70
C ASN A 33 19.72 16.88 -5.20
N THR A 34 21.01 16.61 -5.03
CA THR A 34 22.00 17.55 -4.49
C THR A 34 22.46 18.60 -5.49
N HIS A 35 22.28 18.37 -6.80
CA HIS A 35 22.63 19.34 -7.85
C HIS A 35 21.55 20.42 -8.02
N GLY A 36 20.27 20.02 -7.98
CA GLY A 36 19.13 20.92 -8.13
C GLY A 36 18.61 21.51 -6.81
N LEU A 37 19.09 21.02 -5.66
CA LEU A 37 18.56 21.27 -4.33
C LEU A 37 17.04 21.01 -4.24
N GLN A 38 16.59 19.89 -4.82
CA GLN A 38 15.18 19.54 -4.90
C GLN A 38 14.91 18.18 -4.28
N THR A 39 13.84 18.11 -3.48
CA THR A 39 13.30 16.83 -3.01
C THR A 39 12.51 16.22 -4.15
N GLN A 40 12.96 15.09 -4.70
CA GLN A 40 12.29 14.40 -5.80
C GLN A 40 11.11 13.56 -5.30
N GLN A 41 11.30 12.87 -4.17
CA GLN A 41 10.28 12.02 -3.57
C GLN A 41 10.29 12.17 -2.06
N MET A 42 9.10 12.11 -1.47
CA MET A 42 8.91 12.01 -0.03
C MET A 42 7.76 11.04 0.23
N MET A 43 7.96 10.13 1.18
CA MET A 43 6.89 9.30 1.72
C MET A 43 6.96 9.33 3.25
N ALA A 44 5.82 9.47 3.89
CA ALA A 44 5.67 9.33 5.33
C ALA A 44 4.46 8.42 5.60
N SER A 45 4.61 7.45 6.48
CA SER A 45 3.52 6.57 6.90
C SER A 45 3.49 6.35 8.40
N ALA A 46 2.29 6.18 8.91
CA ALA A 46 2.00 5.82 10.28
C ALA A 46 1.05 4.62 10.27
N ASN A 47 1.48 3.54 10.92
CA ASN A 47 0.78 2.27 10.98
C ASN A 47 0.46 1.95 12.45
N TYR A 48 -0.82 1.76 12.76
CA TYR A 48 -1.32 1.44 14.09
C TYR A 48 -1.97 0.06 14.10
N SER A 49 -1.40 -0.86 14.89
CA SER A 49 -1.79 -2.27 14.95
C SER A 49 -1.71 -2.83 16.38
N PRO A 50 -2.64 -2.48 17.29
CA PRO A 50 -2.62 -2.95 18.67
C PRO A 50 -2.99 -4.43 18.85
N ALA A 51 -3.73 -5.03 17.90
CA ALA A 51 -4.17 -6.41 17.94
C ALA A 51 -4.52 -6.90 16.52
N PRO A 52 -4.65 -8.22 16.30
CA PRO A 52 -5.17 -8.75 15.03
C PRO A 52 -6.50 -8.10 14.65
N SER A 53 -6.67 -7.80 13.36
CA SER A 53 -7.83 -7.12 12.77
C SER A 53 -8.13 -5.71 13.29
N LYS A 54 -7.27 -5.12 14.15
CA LYS A 54 -7.32 -3.71 14.53
C LYS A 54 -6.16 -2.99 13.85
N LEU A 55 -6.40 -2.47 12.67
CA LEU A 55 -5.40 -1.82 11.83
C LEU A 55 -5.89 -0.45 11.39
N PHE A 56 -4.99 0.52 11.46
CA PHE A 56 -5.17 1.82 10.83
C PHE A 56 -3.84 2.23 10.21
N ASN A 57 -3.84 2.50 8.91
CA ASN A 57 -2.68 3.01 8.20
C ASN A 57 -3.01 4.38 7.60
N LEU A 58 -2.08 5.29 7.76
CA LEU A 58 -2.10 6.60 7.13
C LEU A 58 -0.77 6.77 6.42
N SER A 59 -0.81 7.09 5.14
CA SER A 59 0.40 7.41 4.38
C SER A 59 0.18 8.64 3.53
N TYR A 60 1.28 9.37 3.33
CA TYR A 60 1.34 10.54 2.47
C TYR A 60 2.56 10.41 1.58
N ARG A 61 2.36 10.63 0.29
CA ARG A 61 3.42 10.64 -0.72
C ARG A 61 3.41 11.91 -1.54
N ILE A 62 4.61 12.42 -1.79
CA ILE A 62 4.88 13.48 -2.75
C ILE A 62 5.90 12.95 -3.76
N ASP A 63 5.56 13.06 -5.05
CA ASP A 63 6.50 12.93 -6.16
C ASP A 63 6.55 14.31 -6.85
N THR A 64 7.70 14.97 -6.88
CA THR A 64 7.83 16.26 -7.58
C THR A 64 8.43 16.07 -8.98
N PRO A 65 7.97 16.80 -10.00
CA PRO A 65 8.55 16.77 -11.34
C PRO A 65 9.98 17.28 -11.36
N VAL A 66 10.68 17.00 -12.46
CA VAL A 66 12.00 17.57 -12.75
C VAL A 66 11.91 19.11 -12.78
N PRO A 67 12.84 19.84 -12.13
CA PRO A 67 12.89 21.29 -12.17
C PRO A 67 12.90 21.86 -13.59
N GLY A 68 12.15 22.95 -13.81
CA GLY A 68 12.15 23.69 -15.09
C GLY A 68 10.97 23.39 -16.01
N VAL A 69 10.06 22.49 -15.62
CA VAL A 69 8.85 22.16 -16.38
C VAL A 69 7.60 22.55 -15.58
N PRO A 70 6.85 23.57 -16.03
CA PRO A 70 5.57 23.93 -15.42
C PRO A 70 4.57 22.76 -15.47
N THR A 71 3.99 22.38 -14.34
CA THR A 71 3.05 21.26 -14.19
C THR A 71 1.76 21.41 -15.00
N ASN A 72 1.37 22.65 -15.31
CA ASN A 72 0.21 22.98 -16.14
C ASN A 72 0.42 22.75 -17.64
N LEU A 73 1.64 22.44 -18.09
CA LEU A 73 1.95 22.14 -19.50
C LEU A 73 1.94 20.63 -19.81
N ILE A 74 1.75 19.78 -18.79
CA ILE A 74 1.90 18.31 -18.91
C ILE A 74 0.51 17.67 -19.01
N THR A 75 0.03 17.42 -20.23
CA THR A 75 -1.15 16.57 -20.46
C THR A 75 -0.72 15.10 -20.50
N ALA A 76 -1.64 14.16 -20.26
CA ALA A 76 -1.37 12.72 -20.39
C ALA A 76 -0.86 12.29 -21.79
N ALA A 77 -0.84 13.19 -22.77
CA ALA A 77 -0.24 13.01 -24.09
C ALA A 77 1.27 13.36 -24.15
N ALA A 78 1.86 13.95 -23.11
CA ALA A 78 3.27 14.36 -23.08
C ALA A 78 4.26 13.20 -22.81
N ILE A 79 3.74 12.00 -22.51
CA ILE A 79 4.55 10.82 -22.16
C ILE A 79 5.21 10.12 -23.36
N THR A 80 5.11 10.67 -24.59
CA THR A 80 5.73 10.04 -25.78
C THR A 80 6.34 11.00 -26.80
N SER A 81 6.72 12.23 -26.45
CA SER A 81 7.39 13.11 -27.41
C SER A 81 8.92 12.96 -27.36
N TYR A 82 9.47 12.17 -28.30
CA TYR A 82 10.87 12.27 -28.69
C TYR A 82 11.10 13.65 -29.33
N ILE A 83 11.81 14.54 -28.64
CA ILE A 83 12.26 15.83 -29.19
C ILE A 83 13.65 15.62 -29.81
N PRO A 84 13.82 15.74 -31.14
CA PRO A 84 15.13 15.63 -31.78
C PRO A 84 16.10 16.68 -31.22
N GLY A 85 17.27 16.24 -30.74
CA GLY A 85 18.31 17.12 -30.19
C GLY A 85 18.45 17.07 -28.66
N PHE A 86 17.54 16.40 -27.95
CA PHE A 86 17.67 16.13 -26.51
C PHE A 86 17.88 14.62 -26.30
N SER A 87 19.12 14.24 -25.99
CA SER A 87 19.47 12.92 -25.43
C SER A 87 20.08 13.16 -24.05
N PRO A 88 19.60 12.51 -22.98
CA PRO A 88 18.59 11.43 -22.92
C PRO A 88 17.13 11.93 -23.00
N PRO A 89 16.15 11.02 -23.23
CA PRO A 89 14.72 11.38 -23.18
C PRO A 89 14.36 12.01 -21.84
N ILE A 90 13.66 13.15 -21.89
CA ILE A 90 13.16 13.83 -20.70
C ILE A 90 11.92 13.08 -20.21
N ASN A 91 12.04 12.32 -19.12
CA ASN A 91 10.88 11.75 -18.45
C ASN A 91 10.15 12.86 -17.67
N PHE A 92 9.01 13.32 -18.20
CA PHE A 92 8.15 14.26 -17.49
C PHE A 92 7.30 13.49 -16.47
N TYR A 93 7.79 13.38 -15.24
CA TYR A 93 6.97 12.88 -14.13
C TYR A 93 5.87 13.90 -13.82
N THR A 94 4.62 13.44 -13.73
CA THR A 94 3.53 14.27 -13.18
C THR A 94 3.74 14.43 -11.68
N SER A 95 3.36 15.58 -11.12
CA SER A 95 3.36 15.72 -9.67
C SER A 95 2.40 14.70 -9.06
N VAL A 96 2.79 14.04 -7.99
CA VAL A 96 1.86 13.28 -7.16
C VAL A 96 1.86 13.90 -5.78
N LYS A 97 0.68 14.16 -5.24
CA LYS A 97 0.48 14.52 -3.83
C LYS A 97 -0.73 13.76 -3.35
N GLN A 98 -0.51 12.67 -2.62
CA GLN A 98 -1.57 11.73 -2.33
C GLN A 98 -1.54 11.29 -0.87
N TRP A 99 -2.72 11.27 -0.25
CA TRP A 99 -2.99 10.58 1.00
C TRP A 99 -3.59 9.21 0.70
N ASP A 100 -3.10 8.17 1.38
CA ASP A 100 -3.75 6.86 1.42
C ASP A 100 -4.06 6.54 2.87
N VAL A 101 -5.34 6.30 3.14
CA VAL A 101 -5.88 5.96 4.45
C VAL A 101 -6.50 4.59 4.33
N SER A 102 -6.11 3.65 5.19
CA SER A 102 -6.77 2.35 5.29
C SER A 102 -7.04 1.97 6.73
N SER A 103 -8.10 1.20 6.93
CA SER A 103 -8.46 0.70 8.24
C SER A 103 -9.14 -0.66 8.13
N GLU A 104 -8.78 -1.56 9.04
CA GLU A 104 -9.52 -2.76 9.35
C GLU A 104 -9.88 -2.70 10.83
N TRP A 105 -11.15 -2.81 11.18
CA TRP A 105 -11.56 -2.70 12.57
C TRP A 105 -12.70 -3.66 12.92
N PRO A 106 -12.60 -4.43 14.03
CA PRO A 106 -13.66 -5.29 14.48
C PRO A 106 -14.72 -4.42 15.15
N ILE A 107 -15.90 -4.32 14.52
CA ILE A 107 -17.05 -3.63 15.12
C ILE A 107 -17.67 -4.51 16.21
N SER A 108 -17.65 -5.83 16.01
CA SER A 108 -18.11 -6.84 16.97
C SER A 108 -17.27 -8.10 16.87
N SER A 109 -17.60 -9.14 17.65
CA SER A 109 -16.89 -10.43 17.61
C SER A 109 -16.98 -11.16 16.27
N ARG A 110 -17.92 -10.79 15.40
CA ARG A 110 -18.13 -11.42 14.08
C ARG A 110 -18.04 -10.46 12.91
N TRP A 111 -18.15 -9.15 13.15
CA TRP A 111 -18.17 -8.14 12.10
C TRP A 111 -16.87 -7.36 12.07
N ASN A 112 -16.19 -7.40 10.93
CA ASN A 112 -15.05 -6.55 10.61
C ASN A 112 -15.47 -5.51 9.58
N PHE A 113 -14.97 -4.29 9.77
CA PHE A 113 -15.11 -3.20 8.84
C PHE A 113 -13.78 -2.98 8.14
N LEU A 114 -13.83 -2.81 6.82
CA LEU A 114 -12.68 -2.52 5.99
C LEU A 114 -12.92 -1.21 5.26
N ASN A 115 -11.90 -0.38 5.18
CA ASN A 115 -11.95 0.85 4.41
C ASN A 115 -10.58 1.16 3.85
N ARG A 116 -10.54 1.68 2.62
CA ARG A 116 -9.34 2.24 2.00
C ARG A 116 -9.73 3.42 1.12
N VAL A 117 -9.08 4.55 1.30
CA VAL A 117 -9.33 5.76 0.52
C VAL A 117 -8.01 6.37 0.10
N SER A 118 -7.86 6.59 -1.20
CA SER A 118 -6.74 7.29 -1.82
C SER A 118 -7.20 8.66 -2.31
N TYR A 119 -6.65 9.74 -1.78
CA TYR A 119 -7.01 11.12 -2.12
C TYR A 119 -5.83 11.88 -2.72
N SER A 120 -6.00 12.42 -3.92
CA SER A 120 -5.05 13.34 -4.55
C SER A 120 -5.29 14.75 -4.03
N THR A 121 -4.35 15.30 -3.26
CA THR A 121 -4.34 16.71 -2.88
C THR A 121 -4.00 17.60 -4.08
N LEU A 122 -3.31 17.06 -5.09
CA LEU A 122 -3.00 17.81 -6.30
C LEU A 122 -4.28 18.13 -7.09
N ASP A 123 -5.12 17.13 -7.32
CA ASP A 123 -6.35 17.25 -8.11
C ASP A 123 -7.60 17.48 -7.24
N SER A 124 -7.40 17.61 -5.93
CA SER A 124 -8.45 17.77 -4.92
C SER A 124 -9.59 16.73 -5.00
N ARG A 125 -9.26 15.48 -5.33
CA ARG A 125 -10.26 14.41 -5.56
C ARG A 125 -9.84 13.08 -4.95
N ILE A 126 -10.82 12.24 -4.64
CA ILE A 126 -10.59 10.84 -4.30
C ILE A 126 -10.30 10.08 -5.60
N LEU A 127 -9.12 9.46 -5.66
CA LEU A 127 -8.69 8.62 -6.77
C LEU A 127 -9.37 7.25 -6.69
N GLU A 128 -9.32 6.65 -5.51
CA GLU A 128 -9.85 5.30 -5.26
C GLU A 128 -10.48 5.27 -3.87
N GLY A 129 -11.58 4.53 -3.75
CA GLY A 129 -12.26 4.29 -2.49
C GLY A 129 -12.75 2.86 -2.42
N LEU A 130 -12.61 2.23 -1.25
CA LEU A 130 -13.10 0.91 -0.95
C LEU A 130 -13.75 0.94 0.42
N LEU A 131 -14.96 0.40 0.50
CA LEU A 131 -15.71 0.19 1.73
C LEU A 131 -16.09 -1.28 1.82
N GLY A 132 -15.82 -1.93 2.93
CA GLY A 132 -16.02 -3.34 3.11
C GLY A 132 -16.63 -3.68 4.47
N LEU A 133 -17.46 -4.72 4.49
CA LEU A 133 -17.94 -5.37 5.70
C LEU A 133 -17.73 -6.87 5.54
N GLU A 134 -17.11 -7.49 6.53
CA GLU A 134 -16.86 -8.91 6.60
C GLU A 134 -17.58 -9.48 7.83
N TYR A 135 -18.35 -10.55 7.61
CA TYR A 135 -18.98 -11.32 8.66
C TYR A 135 -18.33 -12.70 8.76
N ASN A 136 -17.73 -13.00 9.90
CA ASN A 136 -17.00 -14.23 10.16
C ASN A 136 -17.74 -15.15 11.12
N THR A 137 -17.77 -16.43 10.77
CA THR A 137 -18.20 -17.53 11.63
C THR A 137 -17.17 -18.65 11.55
N ASP A 138 -17.30 -19.66 12.42
CA ASP A 138 -16.33 -20.76 12.49
C ASP A 138 -16.21 -21.57 11.19
N CYS A 139 -17.25 -21.59 10.35
CA CYS A 139 -17.32 -22.45 9.15
C CYS A 139 -17.44 -21.68 7.83
N TRP A 140 -17.69 -20.37 7.85
CA TRP A 140 -17.80 -19.55 6.65
C TRP A 140 -17.58 -18.06 6.96
N SER A 141 -17.11 -17.32 5.95
CA SER A 141 -17.01 -15.86 5.97
C SER A 141 -17.70 -15.26 4.75
N LEU A 142 -18.33 -14.10 4.94
CA LEU A 142 -19.04 -13.38 3.90
C LEU A 142 -18.54 -11.94 3.85
N ARG A 143 -18.08 -11.50 2.68
CA ARG A 143 -17.55 -10.16 2.43
C ARG A 143 -18.45 -9.40 1.47
N PHE A 144 -18.81 -8.19 1.88
CA PHE A 144 -19.46 -7.20 1.04
C PHE A 144 -18.46 -6.07 0.80
N VAL A 145 -18.14 -5.79 -0.45
CA VAL A 145 -17.14 -4.78 -0.82
C VAL A 145 -17.72 -3.86 -1.87
N SER A 146 -17.77 -2.57 -1.58
CA SER A 146 -18.02 -1.52 -2.56
C SER A 146 -16.71 -0.83 -2.90
N THR A 147 -16.41 -0.72 -4.18
CA THR A 147 -15.23 -0.03 -4.68
C THR A 147 -15.66 1.11 -5.59
N ARG A 148 -14.84 2.14 -5.64
CA ARG A 148 -14.99 3.31 -6.49
C ARG A 148 -13.62 3.64 -7.07
N PHE A 149 -13.59 3.91 -8.38
CA PHE A 149 -12.40 4.37 -9.09
C PHE A 149 -12.74 5.60 -9.90
N ALA A 150 -11.88 6.62 -9.82
CA ALA A 150 -12.08 7.86 -10.55
C ALA A 150 -11.30 7.78 -11.89
N MET A 151 -11.97 7.38 -12.97
CA MET A 151 -11.33 7.10 -14.27
C MET A 151 -10.93 8.36 -15.05
N THR A 152 -11.71 9.44 -14.98
CA THR A 152 -11.42 10.72 -15.70
C THR A 152 -11.95 11.92 -14.89
N SER A 153 -11.82 13.16 -15.40
CA SER A 153 -12.24 14.42 -14.74
C SER A 153 -13.74 14.50 -14.43
N VAL A 154 -14.58 13.63 -15.02
CA VAL A 154 -16.04 13.67 -14.92
C VAL A 154 -16.65 12.29 -14.60
N GLN A 155 -15.92 11.19 -14.83
CA GLN A 155 -16.49 9.84 -14.72
C GLN A 155 -15.94 9.09 -13.49
N THR A 156 -16.87 8.71 -12.62
CA THR A 156 -16.63 7.84 -11.46
C THR A 156 -17.26 6.49 -11.76
N ASP A 157 -16.46 5.42 -11.69
CA ASP A 157 -16.96 4.05 -11.81
C ASP A 157 -17.08 3.43 -10.43
N SER A 158 -18.15 2.68 -10.18
CA SER A 158 -18.46 2.10 -8.87
C SER A 158 -18.93 0.68 -9.05
N ALA A 159 -18.31 -0.24 -8.31
CA ALA A 159 -18.62 -1.66 -8.37
C ALA A 159 -18.94 -2.18 -6.96
N PHE A 160 -19.84 -3.15 -6.90
CA PHE A 160 -20.20 -3.85 -5.67
C PHE A 160 -19.98 -5.34 -5.84
N PHE A 161 -19.30 -5.93 -4.86
CA PHE A 161 -18.90 -7.33 -4.85
C PHE A 161 -19.41 -8.01 -3.59
N ILE A 162 -19.86 -9.25 -3.76
CA ILE A 162 -20.20 -10.15 -2.66
C ILE A 162 -19.34 -11.40 -2.84
N GLN A 163 -18.61 -11.77 -1.80
CA GLN A 163 -17.78 -12.97 -1.80
C GLN A 163 -18.14 -13.82 -0.59
N LEU A 164 -18.56 -15.06 -0.84
CA LEU A 164 -18.72 -16.10 0.17
C LEU A 164 -17.49 -17.01 0.13
N GLU A 165 -16.80 -17.11 1.25
CA GLU A 165 -15.71 -18.06 1.44
C GLU A 165 -16.17 -19.10 2.46
N LEU A 166 -16.28 -20.35 2.02
CA LEU A 166 -16.61 -21.47 2.88
C LEU A 166 -15.32 -21.93 3.54
N GLY A 167 -15.30 -21.98 4.86
CA GLY A 167 -14.23 -22.67 5.58
C GLY A 167 -14.18 -24.13 5.11
N PRO A 168 -13.04 -24.81 5.27
CA PRO A 168 -13.01 -26.24 5.05
C PRO A 168 -14.13 -26.84 5.90
N LEU A 169 -15.00 -27.62 5.28
CA LEU A 169 -16.02 -28.40 5.97
C LEU A 169 -15.36 -29.14 7.13
N GLY A 170 -15.43 -28.54 8.32
CA GLY A 170 -15.19 -29.21 9.59
C GLY A 170 -16.35 -30.13 9.93
N VAL A 171 -16.83 -30.92 8.96
CA VAL A 171 -17.49 -32.18 9.25
C VAL A 171 -16.37 -33.09 9.72
N GLY A 172 -16.10 -33.04 11.03
CA GLY A 172 -15.20 -33.90 11.80
C GLY A 172 -14.12 -34.68 11.05
N GLN A 173 -12.86 -34.25 11.20
CA GLN A 173 -11.84 -35.12 11.81
C GLN A 173 -10.55 -34.34 12.08
N ASN A 174 -10.15 -34.42 13.34
CA ASN A 174 -8.85 -34.05 13.87
C ASN A 174 -7.73 -34.51 12.89
N PRO A 175 -6.95 -33.60 12.27
CA PRO A 175 -5.95 -33.93 11.24
C PRO A 175 -4.83 -34.84 11.75
N PHE A 176 -4.75 -35.03 13.06
CA PHE A 176 -3.86 -36.01 13.69
C PHE A 176 -4.18 -37.47 13.27
N GLN A 177 -5.45 -37.81 13.00
CA GLN A 177 -5.82 -39.14 12.51
C GLN A 177 -5.47 -39.35 11.02
N ALA A 178 -5.39 -38.26 10.23
CA ALA A 178 -4.94 -38.32 8.84
C ALA A 178 -3.43 -38.53 8.75
N LEU A 179 -2.65 -37.94 9.68
CA LEU A 179 -1.21 -38.22 9.80
C LEU A 179 -0.94 -39.64 10.31
N LYS A 180 -1.69 -40.12 11.32
CA LYS A 180 -1.55 -41.50 11.84
C LYS A 180 -1.92 -42.58 10.82
N ARG A 181 -2.76 -42.25 9.83
CA ARG A 181 -3.17 -43.16 8.74
C ARG A 181 -2.19 -43.24 7.58
N ASN A 182 -1.40 -42.18 7.32
CA ASN A 182 -0.47 -42.14 6.18
C ASN A 182 0.98 -42.47 6.54
N ILE A 183 1.31 -42.54 7.83
CA ILE A 183 2.67 -42.88 8.29
C ILE A 183 2.57 -44.05 9.28
N PRO A 184 2.78 -45.30 8.83
CA PRO A 184 2.98 -46.41 9.74
C PRO A 184 4.17 -46.12 10.66
N GLY A 185 3.92 -46.00 11.97
CA GLY A 185 4.98 -45.81 12.98
C GLY A 185 5.10 -44.42 13.61
N TYR A 186 4.21 -43.46 13.32
CA TYR A 186 4.23 -42.17 14.03
C TYR A 186 3.70 -42.31 15.47
N GLN A 187 4.60 -42.23 16.46
CA GLN A 187 4.30 -42.08 17.88
C GLN A 187 4.60 -40.65 18.31
N SER A 188 3.70 -40.04 19.10
CA SER A 188 3.91 -38.69 19.63
C SER A 188 4.93 -38.73 20.78
N PRO A 189 5.84 -37.75 20.91
CA PRO A 189 6.94 -37.80 21.89
C PRO A 189 6.57 -37.75 23.39
N ASN A 190 5.29 -37.67 23.77
CA ASN A 190 4.86 -37.42 25.15
C ASN A 190 3.93 -38.50 25.72
N GLU A 191 4.21 -39.77 25.43
CA GLU A 191 3.68 -40.89 26.20
C GLU A 191 4.87 -41.71 26.67
N ASN A 192 5.34 -41.37 27.88
CA ASN A 192 6.40 -41.99 28.71
C ASN A 192 7.42 -40.96 29.20
N SER A 193 7.00 -40.05 30.08
CA SER A 193 7.86 -39.75 31.22
C SER A 193 7.53 -40.79 32.29
N PRO A 194 8.51 -41.39 32.98
CA PRO A 194 8.25 -41.83 34.34
C PRO A 194 7.90 -40.63 35.23
#